data_AF-A0A2X1PJT3-F1
#
_entry.id   AF-A0A2X1PJT3-F1
#
_cell.length_a   1.000
_cell.length_b   1.000
_cell.length_c   1.000
_cell.angle_alpha   90.00
_cell.angle_beta   90.00
_cell.angle_gamma   90.00
#
_symmetry.space_group_name_H-M   'P 1'
#
loop_
_entity.id
_entity.type
_entity.pdbx_description
1 polymer ?
#
loop_
_entity_poly.entity_id
_entity_poly.type
_entity_poly.pdbx_seq_one_letter_code
_entity_poly.pdbx_strand_id
1 'polypeptide(L)'
;MQKKLPEGKPELKAKQPNKPVDWAAIEQSLTPAFLGNVSEIILPFDLHIPEISGKNWQYQAVNEKGETLQSVEMSSLIAQADTVDNQLQLQKLAVESSLGNLSSQGKLQLDAICR
;
A
#
# COMPACT_ATOMS: atom_id res chain seq x y z
N MET A 1 -5.35 67.62 -38.98
CA MET A 1 -4.95 66.97 -40.24
C MET A 1 -5.02 65.46 -40.06
N GLN A 2 -5.79 64.77 -40.90
CA GLN A 2 -5.94 63.32 -40.94
C GLN A 2 -4.88 62.67 -41.84
N LYS A 3 -4.46 61.44 -41.49
CA LYS A 3 -4.10 60.27 -42.34
C LYS A 3 -3.10 59.41 -41.56
N LYS A 4 -3.14 58.08 -41.52
CA LYS A 4 -4.02 57.02 -42.04
C LYS A 4 -3.46 55.72 -41.43
N LEU A 5 -4.31 54.80 -41.00
CA LEU A 5 -3.91 53.38 -40.89
C LEU A 5 -3.75 52.83 -42.32
N PRO A 6 -2.83 51.87 -42.53
CA PRO A 6 -3.30 50.63 -43.15
C PRO A 6 -2.78 49.37 -42.45
N GLU A 7 -3.59 48.34 -42.59
CA GLU A 7 -3.42 46.96 -42.16
C GLU A 7 -2.18 46.28 -42.78
N GLY A 8 -1.64 45.30 -42.05
CA GLY A 8 -0.65 44.35 -42.56
C GLY A 8 -0.27 43.27 -41.55
N LYS A 9 -1.02 42.14 -41.53
CA LYS A 9 -0.41 40.81 -41.28
C LYS A 9 0.45 40.47 -42.53
N PRO A 10 1.50 39.63 -42.50
CA PRO A 10 1.72 38.44 -41.65
C PRO A 10 3.17 38.40 -41.08
N GLU A 11 3.61 37.48 -40.23
CA GLU A 11 4.16 36.19 -40.64
C GLU A 11 4.38 35.30 -39.40
N LEU A 12 3.73 34.15 -39.42
CA LEU A 12 4.03 33.03 -38.53
C LEU A 12 5.46 32.58 -38.83
N LYS A 13 6.37 32.71 -37.86
CA LYS A 13 7.69 32.08 -37.94
C LYS A 13 7.50 30.59 -38.21
N ALA A 14 7.88 30.16 -39.40
CA ALA A 14 7.85 28.77 -39.81
C ALA A 14 8.60 27.92 -38.77
N LYS A 15 7.90 26.96 -38.16
CA LYS A 15 8.54 25.89 -37.41
C LYS A 15 9.47 25.17 -38.38
N GLN A 16 10.75 25.15 -38.04
CA GLN A 16 11.75 24.31 -38.71
C GLN A 16 11.20 22.88 -38.84
N PRO A 17 11.48 22.16 -39.94
CA PRO A 17 11.06 20.78 -40.08
C PRO A 17 11.62 20.00 -38.89
N ASN A 18 10.72 19.48 -38.04
CA ASN A 18 11.07 18.65 -36.92
C ASN A 18 11.98 17.53 -37.44
N LYS A 19 13.22 17.47 -36.92
CA LYS A 19 14.04 16.27 -37.09
C LYS A 19 13.18 15.05 -36.71
N PRO A 20 13.29 13.92 -37.43
CA PRO A 20 12.55 12.72 -37.07
C PRO A 20 12.78 12.42 -35.59
N VAL A 21 11.69 12.27 -34.84
CA VAL A 21 11.76 11.96 -33.41
C VAL A 21 12.52 10.65 -33.28
N ASP A 22 13.69 10.71 -32.64
CA ASP A 22 14.54 9.55 -32.41
C ASP A 22 13.97 8.75 -31.23
N TRP A 23 12.99 7.90 -31.56
CA TRP A 23 12.33 7.03 -30.59
C TRP A 23 13.30 6.04 -29.93
N ALA A 24 14.39 5.65 -30.61
CA ALA A 24 15.38 4.74 -30.05
C ALA A 24 16.21 5.42 -28.94
N ALA A 25 16.56 6.70 -29.12
CA ALA A 25 17.21 7.49 -28.06
C ALA A 25 16.27 7.73 -26.87
N ILE A 26 14.97 7.95 -27.14
CA ILE A 26 13.94 8.10 -26.09
C ILE A 26 13.78 6.79 -25.32
N GLU A 27 13.64 5.66 -26.01
CA GLU A 27 13.52 4.34 -25.39
C GLU A 27 14.74 4.01 -24.53
N GLN A 28 15.96 4.28 -25.01
CA GLN A 28 17.22 4.12 -24.25
C GLN A 28 17.27 4.98 -22.98
N SER A 29 16.83 6.24 -23.05
CA SER A 29 16.76 7.11 -21.86
C SER A 29 15.70 6.68 -20.85
N LEU A 30 14.71 5.90 -21.27
CA LEU A 30 13.65 5.34 -20.44
C LEU A 30 13.95 3.90 -20.00
N THR A 31 15.09 3.31 -20.43
CA THR A 31 15.53 1.96 -20.06
C THR A 31 16.37 1.83 -18.78
N PRO A 32 16.44 2.76 -17.80
CA PRO A 32 16.85 2.35 -16.47
C PRO A 32 15.77 1.44 -15.90
N ALA A 33 16.12 0.20 -15.54
CA ALA A 33 15.24 -0.62 -14.71
C ALA A 33 15.00 0.15 -13.41
N PHE A 34 13.74 0.53 -13.14
CA PHE A 34 13.34 1.31 -11.96
C PHE A 34 13.86 0.74 -10.63
N LEU A 35 14.21 -0.56 -10.61
CA LEU A 35 14.69 -1.31 -9.45
C LEU A 35 16.03 -2.04 -9.68
N GLY A 36 16.69 -1.85 -10.83
CA GLY A 36 17.84 -2.68 -11.23
C GLY A 36 19.12 -2.50 -10.41
N ASN A 37 19.23 -1.41 -9.65
CA ASN A 37 20.39 -1.07 -8.81
C ASN A 37 20.04 -0.92 -7.33
N VAL A 38 18.91 -1.47 -6.88
CA VAL A 38 18.52 -1.40 -5.46
C VAL A 38 18.89 -2.73 -4.82
N SER A 39 20.01 -2.76 -4.09
CA SER A 39 20.50 -3.97 -3.41
C SER A 39 19.56 -4.46 -2.31
N GLU A 40 18.66 -3.59 -1.84
CA GLU A 40 17.71 -3.86 -0.77
C GLU A 40 16.43 -3.06 -1.06
N ILE A 41 15.34 -3.75 -1.39
CA ILE A 41 14.03 -3.11 -1.54
C ILE A 41 13.50 -2.90 -0.12
N ILE A 42 13.69 -1.68 0.42
CA ILE A 42 12.93 -1.24 1.60
C ILE A 42 11.49 -1.06 1.13
N LEU A 43 10.67 -2.08 1.36
CA LEU A 43 9.25 -2.01 1.06
C LEU A 43 8.61 -0.90 1.91
N PRO A 44 7.93 0.08 1.29
CA PRO A 44 7.31 1.20 1.99
C PRO A 44 5.95 0.78 2.57
N PHE A 45 5.82 -0.43 3.12
CA PHE A 45 4.59 -0.80 3.82
C PHE A 45 4.61 -0.17 5.21
N ASP A 46 4.09 1.05 5.25
CA ASP A 46 3.60 1.66 6.48
C ASP A 46 2.24 1.02 6.83
N LEU A 47 2.25 0.04 7.72
CA LEU A 47 1.08 -0.63 8.25
C LEU A 47 0.73 -0.02 9.61
N HIS A 48 -0.19 0.93 9.59
CA HIS A 48 -0.85 1.43 10.80
C HIS A 48 -2.19 0.71 10.99
N ILE A 49 -2.29 -0.11 12.03
CA ILE A 49 -3.53 -0.72 12.51
C ILE A 49 -3.89 -0.02 13.83
N PRO A 50 -4.66 1.09 13.79
CA PRO A 50 -5.03 1.81 14.99
C PRO A 50 -5.78 0.93 15.97
N GLU A 51 -6.79 0.20 15.47
CA GLU A 51 -7.51 -0.82 16.22
C GLU A 51 -8.36 -1.68 15.29
N ILE A 52 -8.30 -2.99 15.48
CA ILE A 52 -9.31 -3.95 15.03
C ILE A 52 -10.03 -4.42 16.28
N SER A 53 -11.34 -4.16 16.36
CA SER A 53 -12.16 -4.57 17.49
C SER A 53 -13.29 -5.51 17.06
N GLY A 54 -13.50 -6.58 17.84
CA GLY A 54 -14.65 -7.48 17.70
C GLY A 54 -15.34 -7.65 19.05
N LYS A 55 -16.66 -7.83 19.04
CA LYS A 55 -17.45 -8.11 20.24
C LYS A 55 -18.52 -9.15 19.93
N ASN A 56 -18.82 -9.98 20.93
CA ASN A 56 -19.89 -10.98 20.87
C ASN A 56 -19.73 -11.95 19.68
N TRP A 57 -18.50 -12.35 19.40
CA TRP A 57 -18.22 -13.34 18.37
C TRP A 57 -18.46 -14.73 18.93
N GLN A 58 -18.94 -15.63 18.08
CA GLN A 58 -19.16 -17.02 18.47
C GLN A 58 -18.55 -17.94 17.42
N TYR A 59 -17.63 -18.78 17.87
CA TYR A 59 -17.15 -19.91 17.09
C TYR A 59 -17.97 -21.13 17.47
N GLN A 60 -18.51 -21.85 16.48
CA GLN A 60 -19.19 -23.12 16.68
C GLN A 60 -18.59 -24.18 15.74
N ALA A 61 -18.13 -25.29 16.31
CA ALA A 61 -17.80 -26.48 15.56
C ALA A 61 -19.02 -27.41 15.57
N VAL A 62 -19.48 -27.83 14.40
CA VAL A 62 -20.61 -28.74 14.23
C VAL A 62 -20.17 -30.01 13.52
N ASN A 63 -20.84 -31.13 13.80
CA ASN A 63 -20.62 -32.39 13.09
C ASN A 63 -21.41 -32.44 11.76
N GLU A 64 -21.28 -33.55 11.03
CA GLU A 64 -22.00 -33.78 9.76
C GLU A 64 -23.54 -33.78 9.91
N LYS A 65 -24.05 -33.99 11.13
CA LYS A 65 -25.48 -33.96 11.46
C LYS A 65 -25.96 -32.56 11.90
N GLY A 66 -25.06 -31.58 11.96
CA GLY A 66 -25.35 -30.22 12.40
C GLY A 66 -25.41 -30.04 13.93
N GLU A 67 -25.00 -31.03 14.71
CA GLU A 67 -24.96 -30.94 16.17
C GLU A 67 -23.70 -30.19 16.62
N THR A 68 -23.86 -29.25 17.56
CA THR A 68 -22.74 -28.48 18.11
C THR A 68 -21.84 -29.36 18.97
N LEU A 69 -20.59 -29.53 18.54
CA LEU A 69 -19.55 -30.22 19.29
C LEU A 69 -18.82 -29.28 20.24
N GLN A 70 -18.62 -28.04 19.82
CA GLN A 70 -17.91 -27.03 20.60
C GLN A 70 -18.49 -25.65 20.29
N SER A 71 -18.58 -24.82 21.32
CA SER A 71 -18.95 -23.42 21.21
C SER A 71 -17.98 -22.58 22.03
N VAL A 72 -17.40 -21.56 21.41
CA VAL A 72 -16.53 -20.59 22.06
C VAL A 72 -17.13 -19.21 21.85
N GLU A 73 -17.43 -18.55 22.95
CA GLU A 73 -17.90 -17.17 22.95
C GLU A 73 -16.71 -16.26 23.17
N MET A 74 -16.54 -15.26 22.30
CA MET A 74 -15.53 -14.23 22.40
C MET A 74 -16.24 -12.90 22.66
N SER A 75 -16.23 -12.44 23.90
CA SER A 75 -16.86 -11.19 24.31
C SER A 75 -16.14 -9.98 23.73
N SER A 76 -14.81 -10.07 23.59
CA SER A 76 -13.96 -8.98 23.13
C SER A 76 -12.74 -9.51 22.37
N LEU A 77 -12.43 -8.86 21.25
CA LEU A 77 -11.17 -8.98 20.53
C LEU A 77 -10.67 -7.57 20.25
N ILE A 78 -9.41 -7.30 20.53
CA ILE A 78 -8.73 -6.04 20.21
C ILE A 78 -7.35 -6.37 19.64
N ALA A 79 -7.04 -5.85 18.45
CA ALA A 79 -5.71 -5.91 17.87
C ALA A 79 -5.24 -4.52 17.42
N GLN A 80 -4.02 -4.15 17.78
CA GLN A 80 -3.38 -2.88 17.45
C GLN A 80 -1.94 -3.15 17.04
N ALA A 81 -1.52 -2.62 15.91
CA ALA A 81 -0.19 -2.85 15.39
C ALA A 81 0.30 -1.67 14.56
N ASP A 82 1.62 -1.49 14.53
CA ASP A 82 2.28 -0.44 13.77
C ASP A 82 3.54 -0.98 13.12
N THR A 83 3.95 -0.40 12.00
CA THR A 83 5.30 -0.62 11.46
C THR A 83 6.22 0.53 11.82
N VAL A 84 7.39 0.20 12.35
CA VAL A 84 8.47 1.16 12.61
C VAL A 84 9.77 0.51 12.16
N ASP A 85 10.55 1.19 11.31
CA ASP A 85 11.87 0.73 10.85
C ASP A 85 11.87 -0.74 10.35
N ASN A 86 10.93 -1.07 9.45
CA ASN A 86 10.72 -2.41 8.90
C ASN A 86 10.37 -3.51 9.93
N GLN A 87 9.99 -3.13 11.15
CA GLN A 87 9.46 -4.05 12.15
C GLN A 87 7.97 -3.83 12.31
N LEU A 88 7.19 -4.90 12.16
CA LEU A 88 5.82 -4.94 12.63
C LEU A 88 5.85 -5.04 14.16
N GLN A 89 5.35 -4.02 14.85
CA GLN A 89 5.15 -4.00 16.28
C GLN A 89 3.68 -4.30 16.59
N LEU A 90 3.41 -5.46 17.15
CA LEU A 90 2.13 -5.78 17.76
C LEU A 90 2.06 -5.09 19.13
N GLN A 91 1.36 -3.95 19.16
CA GLN A 91 1.20 -3.16 20.39
C GLN A 91 0.21 -3.82 21.36
N LYS A 92 -0.82 -4.46 20.80
CA LYS A 92 -1.81 -5.17 21.59
C LYS A 92 -2.50 -6.23 20.76
N LEU A 93 -2.57 -7.44 21.28
CA LEU A 93 -3.57 -8.44 20.92
C LEU A 93 -4.22 -8.90 22.22
N ALA A 94 -5.51 -8.62 22.38
CA ALA A 94 -6.28 -9.04 23.53
C ALA A 94 -7.54 -9.77 23.06
N VAL A 95 -7.79 -10.94 23.64
CA VAL A 95 -8.99 -11.74 23.40
C VAL A 95 -9.56 -12.15 24.74
N GLU A 96 -10.83 -11.87 24.95
CA GLU A 96 -11.60 -12.35 26.09
C GLU A 96 -12.60 -13.39 25.58
N SER A 97 -12.54 -14.60 26.11
CA SER A 97 -13.38 -15.70 25.65
C SER A 97 -13.85 -16.60 26.79
N SER A 98 -14.89 -17.40 26.51
CA SER A 98 -15.42 -18.40 27.43
C SER A 98 -14.40 -19.48 27.80
N LEU A 99 -13.36 -19.69 26.98
CA LEU A 99 -12.27 -20.62 27.27
C LEU A 99 -11.14 -19.97 28.09
N GLY A 100 -11.08 -18.64 28.14
CA GLY A 100 -10.05 -17.89 28.83
C GLY A 100 -9.66 -16.61 28.09
N ASN A 101 -8.75 -15.88 28.72
CA ASN A 101 -8.29 -14.59 28.23
C ASN A 101 -6.85 -14.70 27.70
N LEU A 102 -6.59 -14.10 26.55
CA LEU A 102 -5.28 -13.99 25.92
C LEU A 102 -4.90 -12.52 25.84
N SER A 103 -3.67 -12.20 26.24
CA SER A 103 -3.06 -10.90 25.97
C SER A 103 -1.64 -11.10 25.49
N SER A 104 -1.28 -10.41 24.40
CA SER A 104 0.02 -10.54 23.75
C SER A 104 0.47 -9.21 23.15
N GLN A 105 1.79 -9.07 23.06
CA GLN A 105 2.52 -7.99 22.42
C GLN A 105 3.78 -8.59 21.80
N GLY A 106 4.33 -7.96 20.76
CA GLY A 106 5.52 -8.50 20.10
C GLY A 106 6.06 -7.65 18.97
N LYS A 107 7.18 -8.09 18.41
CA LYS A 107 7.81 -7.49 17.25
C LYS A 107 8.16 -8.57 16.24
N LEU A 108 7.97 -8.28 14.96
CA LEU A 108 8.32 -9.15 13.85
C LEU A 108 9.14 -8.34 12.85
N GLN A 109 10.36 -8.79 12.58
CA GLN A 109 11.22 -8.20 11.56
C GLN A 109 10.69 -8.61 10.18
N LEU A 110 10.45 -7.63 9.32
CA LEU A 110 10.06 -7.87 7.94
C LEU A 110 11.34 -7.96 7.09
N ASP A 111 11.85 -9.17 6.93
CA ASP A 111 13.00 -9.43 6.04
C ASP A 111 12.50 -9.55 4.60
N ALA A 112 12.63 -8.47 3.84
CA ALA A 112 12.31 -8.45 2.42
C ALA A 112 13.47 -9.03 1.59
N ILE A 113 13.66 -10.35 1.63
CA ILE A 113 14.57 -11.02 0.68
C ILE A 113 13.76 -11.41 -0.56
N CYS A 114 13.62 -10.48 -1.50
CA CYS A 114 13.27 -10.85 -2.87
C CYS A 114 14.54 -11.41 -3.53
N ARG A 115 14.56 -12.72 -3.81
CA ARG A 115 15.55 -13.34 -4.71
C ARG A 115 15.08 -13.29 -6.15
#